data_AF-A0A2S2N6F9-F1
#
_entry.id   AF-A0A2S2N6F9-F1
#
_cell.length_a   1.000
_cell.length_b   1.000
_cell.length_c   1.000
_cell.angle_alpha   90.00
_cell.angle_beta   90.00
_cell.angle_gamma   90.00
#
_symmetry.space_group_name_H-M   'P 1'
#
loop_
_entity.id
_entity.type
_entity.pdbx_description
1 polymer ?
#
loop_
_entity_poly.entity_id
_entity_poly.type
_entity_poly.pdbx_seq_one_letter_code
_entity_poly.pdbx_strand_id
1 'polypeptide(L)'
;SHACRNAVKTDAPPAVLWDIMRCWAKLHPVKWERLPDSSPAARILAVEPTLQASFALHEDANPSSRKRGLKRFPENPEAFWGPKARAKPGGGIAPSLQEKRERLQNKRTQRPDGAGLKQFPCKRFKEGTCPQGEKCCYSHEPALAAPN
;
A
#
# COMPACT_ATOMS: atom_id res chain seq x y z
N SER A 1 -0.30 -15.80 -9.32
CA SER A 1 0.38 -16.66 -8.32
C SER A 1 1.08 -15.76 -7.32
N HIS A 2 1.28 -16.15 -6.06
CA HIS A 2 2.06 -15.33 -5.10
C HIS A 2 3.43 -14.93 -5.68
N ALA A 3 4.00 -15.77 -6.54
CA ALA A 3 5.28 -15.52 -7.21
C ALA A 3 5.20 -14.61 -8.45
N CYS A 4 4.03 -14.39 -9.05
CA CYS A 4 3.89 -13.60 -10.29
C CYS A 4 2.53 -12.91 -10.35
N ARG A 5 2.55 -11.56 -10.42
CA ARG A 5 1.35 -10.70 -10.46
C ARG A 5 0.39 -11.07 -11.59
N ASN A 6 0.93 -11.37 -12.77
CA ASN A 6 0.14 -11.64 -13.97
C ASN A 6 -0.16 -13.13 -14.18
N ALA A 7 0.21 -14.01 -13.23
CA ALA A 7 -0.04 -15.43 -13.37
C ALA A 7 -1.45 -15.80 -12.91
N VAL A 8 -2.23 -16.39 -13.81
CA VAL A 8 -3.56 -16.94 -13.57
C VAL A 8 -3.43 -18.43 -13.25
N LYS A 9 -4.13 -18.90 -12.21
CA LYS A 9 -4.30 -20.34 -11.94
C LYS A 9 -5.60 -20.78 -12.60
N THR A 10 -5.55 -21.86 -13.37
CA THR A 10 -6.69 -22.40 -14.09
C THR A 10 -6.53 -23.92 -14.19
N ASP A 11 -7.66 -24.61 -14.22
CA ASP A 11 -7.82 -26.03 -14.51
C ASP A 11 -8.09 -26.31 -16.00
N ALA A 12 -8.13 -25.25 -16.83
CA ALA A 12 -8.37 -25.38 -18.26
C ALA A 12 -7.25 -26.18 -18.96
N PRO A 13 -7.60 -27.11 -19.87
CA PRO A 13 -6.61 -27.81 -20.68
C PRO A 13 -5.77 -26.84 -21.53
N PRO A 14 -4.50 -27.15 -21.83
CA PRO A 14 -3.64 -26.29 -22.64
C PRO A 14 -4.22 -25.95 -24.02
N ALA A 15 -4.97 -26.86 -24.63
CA ALA A 15 -5.65 -26.62 -25.90
C ALA A 15 -6.64 -25.43 -25.83
N VAL A 16 -7.42 -25.36 -24.76
CA VAL A 16 -8.38 -24.27 -24.52
C VAL A 16 -7.65 -22.94 -24.36
N LEU A 17 -6.51 -22.92 -23.67
CA LEU A 17 -5.71 -21.71 -23.52
C LEU A 17 -5.21 -21.18 -24.86
N TRP A 18 -4.75 -22.06 -25.75
CA TRP A 18 -4.34 -21.66 -27.10
C TRP A 18 -5.51 -21.19 -27.95
N ASP A 19 -6.68 -21.80 -27.82
CA ASP A 19 -7.89 -21.33 -28.51
C ASP A 19 -8.30 -19.92 -28.08
N ILE A 20 -8.24 -19.62 -26.78
CA ILE A 20 -8.46 -18.26 -26.27
C ILE A 20 -7.47 -17.28 -26.91
N MET A 21 -6.19 -17.62 -26.98
CA MET A 21 -5.16 -16.77 -27.59
C MET A 21 -5.37 -16.58 -29.10
N ARG A 22 -5.82 -17.61 -29.82
CA ARG A 22 -6.16 -17.54 -31.25
C ARG A 22 -7.38 -16.67 -31.48
N CYS A 23 -8.44 -16.81 -30.68
CA CYS A 23 -9.62 -15.93 -30.73
C CYS A 23 -9.24 -14.48 -30.47
N TRP A 24 -8.33 -14.23 -29.51
CA TRP A 24 -7.81 -12.89 -29.26
C TRP A 24 -7.06 -12.32 -30.47
N ALA A 25 -6.17 -13.10 -31.09
CA ALA A 25 -5.42 -12.69 -32.27
C ALA A 25 -6.32 -12.41 -33.49
N LYS A 26 -7.48 -13.11 -33.60
CA LYS A 26 -8.48 -12.81 -34.63
C LYS A 26 -9.14 -11.44 -34.43
N LEU A 27 -9.41 -11.04 -33.19
CA LEU A 27 -9.95 -9.71 -32.86
C LEU A 27 -8.89 -8.61 -32.91
N HIS A 28 -7.65 -8.95 -32.58
CA HIS A 28 -6.51 -8.04 -32.52
C HIS A 28 -5.36 -8.59 -33.37
N PRO A 29 -5.39 -8.40 -34.70
CA PRO A 29 -4.43 -9.02 -35.61
C PRO A 29 -3.01 -8.56 -35.30
N VAL A 30 -2.11 -9.55 -35.23
CA VAL A 30 -0.67 -9.32 -35.08
C VAL A 30 -0.06 -8.84 -36.39
N LYS A 31 1.06 -8.11 -36.31
CA LYS A 31 1.82 -7.72 -37.49
C LYS A 31 2.57 -8.93 -38.04
N TRP A 32 2.01 -9.58 -39.06
CA TRP A 32 2.59 -10.78 -39.69
C TRP A 32 3.99 -10.56 -40.25
N GLU A 33 4.33 -9.34 -40.68
CA GLU A 33 5.69 -8.97 -41.08
C GLU A 33 6.76 -9.24 -40.00
N ARG A 34 6.37 -9.21 -38.71
CA ARG A 34 7.26 -9.46 -37.58
C ARG A 34 7.27 -10.92 -37.14
N LEU A 35 6.44 -11.76 -37.75
CA LEU A 35 6.29 -13.17 -37.42
C LEU A 35 6.71 -14.00 -38.64
N PRO A 36 7.98 -14.41 -38.75
CA PRO A 36 8.37 -15.32 -39.82
C PRO A 36 7.70 -16.68 -39.64
N ASP A 37 7.46 -17.40 -40.73
CA ASP A 37 6.79 -18.71 -40.73
C ASP A 37 7.53 -19.79 -39.93
N SER A 38 8.85 -19.63 -39.79
CA SER A 38 9.69 -20.48 -38.94
C SER A 38 9.42 -20.29 -37.44
N SER A 39 8.76 -19.19 -37.06
CA SER A 39 8.49 -18.90 -35.66
C SER A 39 7.40 -19.82 -35.11
N PRO A 40 7.56 -20.32 -33.87
CA PRO A 40 6.52 -21.12 -33.22
C PRO A 40 5.21 -20.34 -33.07
N ALA A 41 5.29 -19.01 -32.90
CA ALA A 41 4.11 -18.15 -32.80
C ALA A 41 3.25 -18.17 -34.08
N ALA A 42 3.87 -18.08 -35.26
CA ALA A 42 3.15 -18.16 -36.54
C ALA A 42 2.41 -19.49 -36.68
N ARG A 43 3.09 -20.61 -36.36
CA ARG A 43 2.49 -21.95 -36.42
C ARG A 43 1.34 -22.13 -35.43
N ILE A 44 1.44 -21.58 -34.22
CA ILE A 44 0.39 -21.66 -33.21
C ILE A 44 -0.86 -20.87 -33.62
N LEU A 45 -0.67 -19.67 -34.17
CA LEU A 45 -1.76 -18.76 -34.55
C LEU A 45 -2.45 -19.17 -35.86
N ALA A 46 -1.76 -19.92 -36.73
CA ALA A 46 -2.32 -20.43 -37.98
C ALA A 46 -3.37 -21.53 -37.76
N VAL A 47 -3.34 -22.21 -36.60
CA VAL A 47 -4.34 -23.25 -36.26
C VAL A 47 -5.66 -22.58 -35.92
N GLU A 48 -6.75 -23.08 -36.49
CA GLU A 48 -8.09 -22.58 -36.15
C GLU A 48 -8.52 -22.99 -34.74
N PRO A 49 -9.10 -22.07 -33.95
CA PRO A 49 -9.59 -22.39 -32.62
C PRO A 49 -10.85 -23.27 -32.70
N THR A 50 -10.91 -24.32 -31.88
CA THR A 50 -12.09 -25.16 -31.73
C THR A 50 -13.14 -24.53 -30.83
N LEU A 51 -12.69 -23.85 -29.77
CA LEU A 51 -13.53 -23.07 -28.87
C LEU A 51 -13.57 -21.61 -29.31
N GLN A 52 -14.76 -21.05 -29.46
CA GLN A 52 -14.92 -19.61 -29.68
C GLN A 52 -14.99 -18.86 -28.34
N ALA A 53 -13.89 -18.19 -27.98
CA ALA A 53 -13.81 -17.40 -26.75
C ALA A 53 -14.52 -16.04 -26.91
N SER A 54 -15.32 -15.67 -25.92
CA SER A 54 -15.89 -14.34 -25.78
C SER A 54 -15.06 -13.50 -24.80
N PHE A 55 -14.81 -12.24 -25.16
CA PHE A 55 -14.10 -11.26 -24.32
C PHE A 55 -15.04 -10.20 -23.74
N ALA A 56 -16.35 -10.38 -23.90
CA ALA A 56 -17.34 -9.57 -23.19
C ALA A 56 -17.27 -9.86 -21.69
N LEU A 57 -17.61 -8.85 -20.88
CA LEU A 57 -17.64 -9.01 -19.43
C LEU A 57 -18.75 -10.00 -19.04
N HIS A 58 -18.37 -11.07 -18.33
CA HIS A 58 -19.33 -12.06 -17.85
C HIS A 58 -20.11 -11.52 -16.64
N GLU A 59 -21.41 -11.82 -16.54
CA GLU A 59 -22.29 -11.36 -15.45
C GLU A 59 -21.78 -11.77 -14.04
N ASP A 60 -21.16 -12.94 -13.97
CA ASP A 60 -20.54 -13.49 -12.75
C ASP A 60 -19.13 -12.98 -12.48
N ALA A 61 -18.53 -12.21 -13.39
CA ALA A 61 -17.20 -11.64 -13.18
C ALA A 61 -17.18 -10.63 -12.02
N ASN A 62 -18.33 -10.06 -11.67
CA ASN A 62 -18.48 -9.19 -10.52
C ASN A 62 -18.98 -9.98 -9.30
N PRO A 63 -18.11 -10.29 -8.32
CA PRO A 63 -18.50 -11.12 -7.18
C PRO A 63 -19.54 -10.41 -6.30
N SER A 64 -20.41 -11.20 -5.67
CA SER A 64 -21.50 -10.69 -4.82
C SER A 64 -21.01 -9.76 -3.70
N SER A 65 -19.81 -10.02 -3.15
CA SER A 65 -19.17 -9.16 -2.14
C SER A 65 -18.89 -7.75 -2.65
N ARG A 66 -18.40 -7.62 -3.90
CA ARG A 66 -18.17 -6.34 -4.55
C ARG A 66 -19.51 -5.67 -4.91
N LYS A 67 -20.48 -6.41 -5.46
CA LYS A 67 -21.84 -5.91 -5.75
C LYS A 67 -22.51 -5.32 -4.50
N ARG A 68 -22.31 -5.95 -3.34
CA ARG A 68 -22.85 -5.52 -2.04
C ARG A 68 -21.98 -4.49 -1.30
N GLY A 69 -20.84 -4.06 -1.87
CA GLY A 69 -19.94 -3.10 -1.24
C GLY A 69 -19.27 -3.58 0.05
N LEU A 70 -19.13 -4.90 0.25
CA LEU A 70 -18.43 -5.42 1.44
C LEU A 70 -16.97 -5.03 1.39
N LYS A 71 -16.50 -4.37 2.45
CA LYS A 71 -15.08 -4.12 2.66
C LYS A 71 -14.36 -5.46 2.80
N ARG A 72 -13.20 -5.61 2.16
CA ARG A 72 -12.33 -6.78 2.33
C ARG A 72 -11.92 -6.98 3.80
N PHE A 73 -11.78 -5.86 4.50
CA PHE A 73 -11.54 -5.79 5.95
C PHE A 73 -12.68 -4.97 6.57
N PRO A 74 -13.59 -5.60 7.32
CA PRO A 74 -14.56 -4.88 8.14
C PRO A 74 -13.85 -3.95 9.12
N GLU A 75 -14.52 -2.85 9.50
CA GLU A 75 -14.03 -2.04 10.62
C GLU A 75 -14.11 -2.83 11.92
N ASN A 76 -13.11 -2.64 12.79
CA ASN A 76 -13.13 -3.30 14.08
C ASN A 76 -14.36 -2.82 14.87
N PRO A 77 -15.13 -3.74 15.46
CA PRO A 77 -16.41 -3.41 16.11
C PRO A 77 -16.22 -2.56 17.37
N GLU A 78 -15.09 -2.71 18.05
CA GLU A 78 -14.80 -1.98 19.28
C GLU A 78 -13.45 -1.25 19.21
N ALA A 79 -13.36 -0.13 19.93
CA ALA A 79 -12.09 0.52 20.18
C ALA A 79 -11.14 -0.45 20.90
N PHE A 80 -9.88 -0.51 20.45
CA PHE A 80 -8.84 -1.35 21.05
C PHE A 80 -9.05 -2.88 20.91
N TRP A 81 -9.77 -3.34 19.87
CA TRP A 81 -10.02 -4.76 19.52
C TRP A 81 -8.75 -5.59 19.16
N GLY A 82 -7.55 -5.09 19.49
CA GLY A 82 -6.28 -5.76 19.26
C GLY A 82 -5.70 -6.42 20.53
N PRO A 83 -4.59 -7.17 20.39
CA PRO A 83 -3.91 -7.80 21.52
C PRO A 83 -3.59 -6.80 22.64
N LYS A 84 -3.95 -7.14 23.89
CA LYS A 84 -3.64 -6.32 25.08
C LYS A 84 -2.13 -6.23 25.28
N ALA A 85 -1.70 -5.17 25.98
CA ALA A 85 -0.30 -5.01 26.36
C ALA A 85 0.18 -6.21 27.20
N ARG A 86 1.44 -6.63 27.00
CA ARG A 86 2.08 -7.71 27.76
C ARG A 86 1.99 -7.42 29.27
N ALA A 87 1.54 -8.41 30.06
CA ALA A 87 1.53 -8.34 31.51
C ALA A 87 2.96 -8.16 32.08
N LYS A 88 3.10 -7.32 33.10
CA LYS A 88 4.37 -7.09 33.81
C LYS A 88 4.20 -7.52 35.27
N PRO A 89 5.18 -8.23 35.86
CA PRO A 89 5.16 -8.54 37.30
C PRO A 89 5.38 -7.25 38.12
N GLY A 90 4.59 -7.06 39.19
CA GLY A 90 4.71 -5.95 40.14
C GLY A 90 3.50 -4.99 40.13
N GLY A 91 2.67 -5.04 41.17
CA GLY A 91 1.49 -4.18 41.39
C GLY A 91 1.82 -2.75 41.84
N GLY A 92 2.86 -2.13 41.25
CA GLY A 92 3.13 -0.70 41.47
C GLY A 92 2.13 0.18 40.70
N ILE A 93 2.17 1.49 40.95
CA ILE A 93 1.38 2.51 40.24
C ILE A 93 1.79 2.50 38.77
N ALA A 94 1.17 1.63 37.98
CA ALA A 94 1.39 1.56 36.56
C ALA A 94 0.58 2.67 35.88
N PRO A 95 1.15 3.37 34.87
CA PRO A 95 0.35 4.26 34.05
C PRO A 95 -0.81 3.48 33.43
N SER A 96 -1.95 4.15 33.26
CA SER A 96 -3.19 3.52 32.83
C SER A 96 -2.98 2.80 31.50
N LEU A 97 -3.79 1.77 31.24
CA LEU A 97 -3.71 1.06 29.97
C LEU A 97 -3.93 1.99 28.77
N GLN A 98 -4.68 3.08 28.95
CA GLN A 98 -4.88 4.13 27.95
C GLN A 98 -3.60 4.93 27.70
N GLU A 99 -2.95 5.43 28.76
CA GLU A 99 -1.69 6.19 28.63
C GLU A 99 -0.59 5.36 27.96
N LYS A 100 -0.51 4.06 28.27
CA LYS A 100 0.43 3.15 27.61
C LYS A 100 0.10 2.97 26.12
N ARG A 101 -1.18 2.88 25.75
CA ARG A 101 -1.61 2.76 24.34
C ARG A 101 -1.26 4.01 23.56
N GLU A 102 -1.57 5.19 24.10
CA GLU A 102 -1.24 6.50 23.50
C GLU A 102 0.26 6.65 23.27
N ARG A 103 1.08 6.25 24.25
CA ARG A 103 2.53 6.28 24.12
C ARG A 103 3.07 5.31 23.08
N LEU A 104 2.43 4.17 22.84
CA LEU A 104 3.00 3.07 22.05
C LEU A 104 2.46 2.95 20.62
N GLN A 105 1.24 3.42 20.36
CA GLN A 105 0.59 3.35 19.05
C GLN A 105 0.72 4.68 18.29
N ASN A 106 0.62 4.65 16.95
CA ASN A 106 0.60 5.83 16.07
C ASN A 106 1.71 6.88 16.29
N LYS A 107 2.86 6.47 16.86
CA LYS A 107 4.05 7.33 17.09
C LYS A 107 4.54 8.07 15.85
N ARG A 108 4.25 7.54 14.65
CA ARG A 108 4.65 8.13 13.38
C ARG A 108 3.67 9.21 12.89
N THR A 109 2.44 9.20 13.39
CA THR A 109 1.37 10.13 13.02
C THR A 109 1.38 11.37 13.92
N GLN A 110 1.68 11.17 15.21
CA GLN A 110 1.84 12.25 16.19
C GLN A 110 3.27 12.82 16.11
N ARG A 111 3.55 13.68 15.13
CA ARG A 111 4.70 14.58 15.26
C ARG A 111 4.30 15.63 16.30
N PRO A 112 5.01 15.79 17.43
CA PRO A 112 4.68 16.84 18.38
C PRO A 112 4.73 18.19 17.66
N ASP A 113 3.84 19.12 18.02
CA ASP A 113 3.67 20.47 17.41
C ASP A 113 4.89 21.39 17.60
N GLY A 114 6.08 20.84 17.83
CA GLY A 114 7.31 21.56 18.08
C GLY A 114 7.32 22.37 19.37
N ALA A 115 6.24 22.38 20.16
CA ALA A 115 6.15 23.08 21.44
C ALA A 115 7.29 22.68 22.40
N GLY A 116 7.65 21.39 22.44
CA GLY A 116 8.78 20.89 23.22
C GLY A 116 10.16 21.18 22.64
N LEU A 117 10.26 21.67 21.40
CA LEU A 117 11.54 22.03 20.75
C LEU A 117 11.97 23.47 21.09
N LYS A 118 11.06 24.29 21.63
CA LYS A 118 11.35 25.64 22.12
C LYS A 118 12.32 25.64 23.30
N GLN A 119 12.49 24.53 24.01
CA GLN A 119 13.53 24.42 25.06
C GLN A 119 14.96 24.36 24.49
N PHE A 120 15.12 24.10 23.19
CA PHE A 120 16.44 24.01 22.55
C PHE A 120 16.72 25.26 21.71
N PRO A 121 17.94 25.84 21.77
CA PRO A 121 18.28 27.03 21.02
C PRO A 121 18.34 26.74 19.51
N CYS A 122 17.83 27.65 18.70
CA CYS A 122 17.85 27.55 17.24
C CYS A 122 19.28 27.75 16.72
N LYS A 123 19.86 26.70 16.13
CA LYS A 123 21.21 26.75 15.55
C LYS A 123 21.35 27.83 14.46
N ARG A 124 20.33 27.98 13.61
CA ARG A 124 20.33 28.98 12.51
C ARG A 124 20.20 30.41 13.01
N PHE A 125 19.47 30.61 14.12
CA PHE A 125 19.42 31.92 14.78
C PHE A 125 20.75 32.26 15.45
N LYS A 126 21.40 31.26 16.06
CA LYS A 126 22.74 31.41 16.64
C LYS A 126 23.80 31.82 15.59
N GLU A 127 23.62 31.40 14.34
CA GLU A 127 24.47 31.76 13.19
C GLU A 127 24.11 33.11 12.55
N GLY A 128 23.05 33.79 13.02
CA GLY A 128 22.72 35.17 12.64
C GLY A 128 21.26 35.39 12.27
N THR A 129 20.72 34.62 11.32
CA THR A 129 19.34 34.85 10.83
C THR A 129 18.60 33.53 10.62
N CYS A 130 17.48 33.36 11.33
CA CYS A 130 16.58 32.23 11.09
C CYS A 130 15.49 32.61 10.07
N PRO A 131 15.40 31.95 8.90
CA PRO A 131 14.40 32.27 7.88
C PRO A 131 12.96 31.93 8.28
N GLN A 132 12.77 31.26 9.43
CA GLN A 132 11.44 30.93 9.94
C GLN A 132 10.92 31.92 10.99
N GLY A 133 11.73 32.89 11.45
CA GLY A 133 11.29 33.94 12.38
C GLY A 133 10.53 33.40 13.58
N GLU A 134 9.37 34.00 13.89
CA GLU A 134 8.52 33.62 15.03
C GLU A 134 7.86 32.23 14.88
N LYS A 135 7.76 31.72 13.65
CA LYS A 135 7.22 30.39 13.35
C LYS A 135 8.25 29.26 13.54
N CYS A 136 9.48 29.59 13.95
CA CYS A 136 10.51 28.60 14.20
C CYS A 136 10.13 27.71 15.40
N CYS A 137 10.32 26.38 15.27
CA CYS A 137 10.02 25.43 16.35
C CYS A 137 11.05 25.47 17.50
N TYR A 138 12.19 26.16 17.33
CA TYR A 138 13.28 26.26 18.30
C TYR A 138 13.31 27.66 18.96
N SER A 139 13.97 27.82 20.11
CA SER A 139 14.05 29.11 20.79
C SER A 139 15.00 30.09 20.09
N HIS A 140 14.58 31.36 20.03
CA HIS A 140 15.36 32.52 19.57
C HIS A 140 15.71 33.46 20.73
N GLU A 141 15.61 32.99 21.98
CA GLU A 141 16.07 33.81 23.11
C GLU A 141 17.60 33.98 23.02
N PRO A 142 18.11 35.22 23.02
CA PRO A 142 19.54 35.44 23.17
C PRO A 142 19.92 34.88 24.54
N ALA A 143 20.96 34.04 24.59
CA ALA A 143 21.46 33.51 25.86
C ALA A 143 21.82 34.72 26.73
N LEU A 144 21.01 34.97 27.77
CA LEU A 144 21.29 36.02 28.74
C LEU A 144 22.68 35.73 29.31
N ALA A 145 23.63 36.64 29.05
CA ALA A 145 24.94 36.58 29.66
C ALA A 145 24.75 36.59 31.17
N ALA A 146 25.30 35.59 31.86
CA ALA A 146 25.28 35.55 33.31
C ALA A 146 25.91 36.85 33.85
N PRO A 147 25.26 37.57 34.79
CA PRO A 147 25.93 38.66 35.48
C PRO A 147 27.12 38.09 36.26
N ASN A 148 28.28 38.72 36.11
CA ASN A 148 29.50 38.45 36.90
C ASN A 148 29.27 38.66 38.40
#